data_AF-A0A524D5X8-F1
#
_entry.id   AF-A0A524D5X8-F1
#
_cell.length_a   1.000
_cell.length_b   1.000
_cell.length_c   1.000
_cell.angle_alpha   90.00
_cell.angle_beta   90.00
_cell.angle_gamma   90.00
#
_symmetry.space_group_name_H-M   'P 1'
#
loop_
_entity.id
_entity.type
_entity.pdbx_description
1 polymer ?
#
loop_
_entity_poly.entity_id
_entity_poly.type
_entity_poly.pdbx_seq_one_letter_code
_entity_poly.pdbx_strand_id
1 'polypeptide(L)'
;MEVADADVKRILAKPYSMVIRQSRQEMATRIEVFSDVLRDRQRSKLSGMVEWGHRQDGLLEIRRSWFVKYNKPVYYQPKEYHDMLRDSKHILIPRQERPPFLEDLENFLKRIQAPRPRVVPFCMNCLRQDRLTVLTRRNAVKVSKNQVLCSACA
;
A
#
# COMPACT_ATOMS: atom_id res chain seq x y z
N MET A 1 0.54 26.81 1.71
CA MET A 1 0.57 25.33 1.74
C MET A 1 -0.01 24.89 3.07
N GLU A 2 -1.07 24.08 3.07
CA GLU A 2 -1.72 23.62 4.31
C GLU A 2 -0.77 22.69 5.09
N VAL A 3 -0.78 22.75 6.43
CA VAL A 3 0.16 21.99 7.29
C VAL A 3 0.15 20.49 6.98
N ALA A 4 -1.02 19.92 6.66
CA ALA A 4 -1.18 18.51 6.32
C ALA A 4 -0.43 18.12 5.04
N ASP A 5 -0.51 18.95 3.98
CA ASP A 5 0.18 18.72 2.71
C ASP A 5 1.70 18.77 2.86
N ALA A 6 2.20 19.78 3.59
CA ALA A 6 3.62 19.92 3.90
C ALA A 6 4.18 18.67 4.61
N ASP A 7 3.40 18.12 5.53
CA ASP A 7 3.81 16.96 6.33
C ASP A 7 3.81 15.67 5.51
N VAL A 8 2.86 15.50 4.60
CA VAL A 8 2.84 14.36 3.67
C VAL A 8 4.05 14.43 2.74
N LYS A 9 4.33 15.60 2.13
CA LYS A 9 5.51 15.81 1.29
C LYS A 9 6.81 15.50 2.02
N ARG A 10 6.94 15.94 3.28
CA ARG A 10 8.10 15.65 4.13
C ARG A 10 8.29 14.15 4.38
N ILE A 11 7.22 13.38 4.50
CA ILE A 11 7.29 11.92 4.67
C ILE A 11 7.72 11.25 3.37
N LEU A 12 7.13 11.65 2.24
CA LEU A 12 7.42 11.09 0.92
C LEU A 12 8.80 11.50 0.38
N ALA A 13 9.39 12.58 0.88
CA ALA A 13 10.75 12.99 0.53
C ALA A 13 11.85 12.03 1.06
N LYS A 14 11.52 11.09 1.95
CA LYS A 14 12.45 10.06 2.46
C LYS A 14 12.13 8.72 1.81
N PRO A 15 13.10 7.83 1.58
CA PRO A 15 12.82 6.50 1.03
C PRO A 15 11.68 5.78 1.76
N TYR A 16 10.74 5.25 0.97
CA TYR A 16 9.54 4.62 1.49
C TYR A 16 9.14 3.36 0.73
N SER A 17 8.35 2.52 1.40
CA SER A 17 7.63 1.41 0.80
C SER A 17 6.15 1.72 0.79
N MET A 18 5.47 1.40 -0.31
CA MET A 18 4.03 1.52 -0.43
C MET A 18 3.39 0.12 -0.34
N VAL A 19 2.36 0.00 0.49
CA VAL A 19 1.54 -1.20 0.61
C VAL A 19 0.18 -0.89 -0.01
N ILE A 20 -0.24 -1.73 -0.96
CA ILE A 20 -1.54 -1.64 -1.63
C ILE A 20 -2.41 -2.79 -1.14
N ARG A 21 -3.54 -2.47 -0.52
CA ARG A 21 -4.47 -3.44 0.07
C ARG A 21 -5.84 -3.31 -0.55
N GLN A 22 -6.54 -4.44 -0.64
CA GLN A 22 -7.95 -4.46 -0.98
C GLN A 22 -8.75 -3.53 -0.05
N SER A 23 -9.67 -2.76 -0.61
CA SER A 23 -10.68 -2.05 0.17
C SER A 23 -12.03 -2.77 0.07
N ARG A 24 -13.03 -2.30 0.83
CA ARG A 24 -14.40 -2.81 0.71
C ARG A 24 -15.06 -2.49 -0.64
N GLN A 25 -14.62 -1.43 -1.31
CA GLN A 25 -15.09 -1.06 -2.63
C GLN A 25 -14.24 -1.78 -3.68
N GLU A 26 -14.90 -2.38 -4.67
CA GLU A 26 -14.25 -3.23 -5.68
C GLU A 26 -13.14 -2.48 -6.42
N MET A 27 -13.39 -1.25 -6.85
CA MET A 27 -12.45 -0.39 -7.58
C MET A 27 -11.76 0.62 -6.67
N ALA A 28 -11.47 0.24 -5.42
CA ALA A 28 -10.64 1.07 -4.55
C ALA A 28 -9.67 0.22 -3.73
N THR A 29 -8.51 0.81 -3.44
CA THR A 29 -7.49 0.22 -2.58
C THR A 29 -7.16 1.13 -1.43
N ARG A 30 -6.88 0.52 -0.28
CA ARG A 30 -6.23 1.21 0.83
C ARG A 30 -4.74 1.23 0.56
N ILE A 31 -4.14 2.41 0.74
CA ILE A 31 -2.72 2.62 0.56
C ILE A 31 -2.09 3.00 1.88
N GLU A 32 -0.93 2.42 2.17
CA GLU A 32 -0.16 2.75 3.35
C GLU A 32 1.31 2.91 3.00
N VAL A 33 1.93 3.93 3.59
CA VAL A 33 3.35 4.25 3.39
C VAL A 33 4.11 3.84 4.64
N PHE A 34 5.16 3.06 4.45
CA PHE A 34 6.09 2.63 5.48
C PHE A 34 7.51 3.10 5.14
N SER A 35 8.46 2.92 6.05
CA SER A 35 9.86 3.07 5.65
C SER A 35 10.23 2.02 4.60
N ASP A 36 11.20 2.37 3.76
CA ASP A 36 11.92 1.44 2.90
C ASP A 36 12.52 0.24 3.65
N VAL A 37 13.08 0.47 4.85
CA VAL A 37 13.57 -0.58 5.74
C VAL A 37 12.37 -1.25 6.43
N LEU A 38 11.94 -2.38 5.88
CA LEU A 38 10.82 -3.18 6.39
C LEU A 38 11.21 -3.87 7.70
N ARG A 39 10.49 -3.55 8.78
CA ARG A 39 10.67 -4.17 10.10
C ARG A 39 9.38 -4.80 10.59
N ASP A 40 9.50 -5.74 11.52
CA ASP A 40 8.35 -6.33 12.18
C ASP A 40 7.61 -5.27 13.01
N ARG A 41 6.27 -5.39 13.01
CA ARG A 41 5.30 -4.53 13.69
C ARG A 41 5.47 -3.02 13.42
N GLN A 42 5.95 -2.65 12.24
CA GLN A 42 6.16 -1.25 11.86
C GLN A 42 4.83 -0.52 11.66
N ARG A 43 4.68 0.70 12.21
CA ARG A 43 3.49 1.53 11.97
C ARG A 43 3.58 2.23 10.61
N SER A 44 2.42 2.45 9.99
CA SER A 44 2.33 3.29 8.80
C SER A 44 2.70 4.73 9.14
N LYS A 45 3.44 5.39 8.23
CA LYS A 45 3.74 6.82 8.30
C LYS A 45 2.60 7.64 7.70
N LEU A 46 1.95 7.09 6.67
CA LEU A 46 0.76 7.63 6.02
C LEU A 46 -0.21 6.50 5.70
N SER A 47 -1.49 6.82 5.73
CA SER A 47 -2.56 5.97 5.22
C SER A 47 -3.46 6.79 4.31
N GLY A 48 -4.06 6.13 3.33
CA GLY A 48 -4.81 6.78 2.28
C GLY A 48 -5.62 5.78 1.48
N MET A 49 -6.22 6.29 0.42
CA MET A 49 -7.04 5.52 -0.50
C MET A 49 -6.70 5.92 -1.93
N VAL A 50 -6.84 4.96 -2.83
CA VAL A 50 -6.87 5.21 -4.27
C VAL A 50 -8.12 4.58 -4.81
N GLU A 51 -8.89 5.37 -5.53
CA GLU A 51 -10.01 4.91 -6.33
C GLU A 51 -9.56 4.80 -7.78
N TRP A 52 -9.96 3.69 -8.37
CA TRP A 52 -9.58 3.27 -9.70
C TRP A 52 -10.82 3.31 -10.60
N GLY A 53 -10.56 3.31 -11.89
CA GLY A 53 -11.57 3.04 -12.89
C GLY A 53 -10.89 2.55 -14.15
N HIS A 54 -11.69 2.24 -15.16
CA HIS A 54 -11.18 1.91 -16.48
C HIS A 54 -11.45 3.08 -17.43
N ARG A 55 -10.48 3.33 -18.30
CA ARG A 55 -10.62 4.23 -19.46
C ARG A 55 -11.52 3.58 -20.51
N GLN A 56 -11.87 4.35 -21.54
CA GLN A 56 -12.61 3.83 -22.69
C GLN A 56 -11.85 2.71 -23.43
N ASP A 57 -10.52 2.73 -23.40
CA ASP A 57 -9.65 1.69 -23.96
C ASP A 57 -9.51 0.45 -23.04
N GLY A 58 -10.24 0.40 -21.93
CA GLY A 58 -10.20 -0.69 -20.97
C GLY A 58 -8.98 -0.68 -20.04
N LEU A 59 -8.10 0.32 -20.11
CA LEU A 59 -6.94 0.40 -19.23
C LEU A 59 -7.31 0.98 -17.86
N LEU A 60 -6.79 0.37 -16.79
CA LEU A 60 -6.93 0.90 -15.43
C LEU A 60 -6.33 2.31 -15.32
N GLU A 61 -7.01 3.21 -14.62
CA GLU A 61 -6.54 4.56 -14.30
C GLU A 61 -6.91 4.97 -12.88
N ILE A 62 -6.16 5.94 -12.34
CA ILE A 62 -6.46 6.55 -11.05
C ILE A 62 -7.53 7.62 -11.25
N ARG A 63 -8.67 7.46 -10.57
CA ARG A 63 -9.77 8.44 -10.54
C ARG A 63 -9.56 9.46 -9.44
N ARG A 64 -9.26 8.99 -8.23
CA ARG A 64 -9.00 9.82 -7.06
C ARG A 64 -7.92 9.17 -6.21
N SER A 65 -7.07 9.99 -5.59
CA SER A 65 -6.07 9.52 -4.66
C SER A 65 -5.87 10.52 -3.54
N TRP A 66 -5.78 10.05 -2.30
CA TRP A 66 -5.54 10.92 -1.16
C TRP A 66 -4.87 10.19 -0.01
N PHE A 67 -4.09 10.94 0.77
CA PHE A 67 -3.65 10.54 2.10
C PHE A 67 -4.51 11.22 3.15
N VAL A 68 -4.70 10.59 4.31
CA VAL A 68 -5.39 11.20 5.46
C VAL A 68 -4.35 11.61 6.48
N LYS A 69 -4.36 12.89 6.85
CA LYS A 69 -3.47 13.46 7.87
C LYS A 69 -4.26 14.43 8.74
N TYR A 70 -4.20 14.24 10.06
CA TYR A 70 -4.99 15.02 11.03
C TYR A 70 -6.50 15.03 10.70
N ASN A 71 -7.05 13.88 10.32
CA ASN A 71 -8.44 13.70 9.88
C ASN A 71 -8.84 14.52 8.64
N LYS A 72 -7.87 15.09 7.92
CA LYS A 72 -8.09 15.80 6.66
C LYS A 72 -7.57 14.98 5.48
N PRO A 73 -8.36 14.82 4.41
CA PRO A 73 -7.88 14.23 3.17
C PRO A 73 -7.00 15.26 2.42
N VAL A 74 -5.81 14.82 2.01
CA VAL A 74 -4.92 15.55 1.12
C VAL A 74 -4.95 14.86 -0.23
N TYR A 75 -5.64 15.47 -1.20
CA TYR A 75 -5.84 14.92 -2.53
C TYR A 75 -4.65 15.18 -3.45
N TYR A 76 -4.39 14.23 -4.34
CA TYR A 76 -3.33 14.34 -5.34
C TYR A 76 -3.89 14.13 -6.73
N GLN A 77 -3.34 14.88 -7.68
CA GLN A 77 -3.61 14.67 -9.08
C GLN A 77 -3.03 13.32 -9.54
N PRO A 78 -3.65 12.64 -10.53
CA PRO A 78 -3.16 11.35 -11.00
C PRO A 78 -1.68 11.35 -11.35
N LYS A 79 -1.19 12.43 -11.98
CA LYS A 79 0.24 12.58 -12.32
C LYS A 79 1.14 12.58 -11.09
N GLU A 80 0.81 13.38 -10.08
CA GLU A 80 1.58 13.44 -8.82
C GLU A 80 1.61 12.08 -8.13
N TYR A 81 0.47 11.38 -8.12
CA TYR A 81 0.38 10.06 -7.53
C TYR A 81 1.15 8.99 -8.32
N HIS A 82 1.22 9.10 -9.66
CA HIS A 82 2.10 8.25 -10.47
C HIS A 82 3.55 8.43 -10.08
N ASP A 83 3.99 9.66 -9.87
CA ASP A 83 5.36 9.96 -9.45
C ASP A 83 5.63 9.33 -8.07
N MET A 84 4.69 9.43 -7.13
CA MET A 84 4.80 8.74 -5.84
C MET A 84 4.88 7.21 -5.96
N LEU A 85 4.17 6.61 -6.92
CA LEU A 85 4.28 5.17 -7.16
C LEU A 85 5.65 4.80 -7.72
N ARG A 86 6.17 5.59 -8.67
CA ARG A 86 7.51 5.38 -9.26
C ARG A 86 8.63 5.53 -8.24
N ASP A 87 8.54 6.53 -7.37
CA ASP A 87 9.57 6.86 -6.39
C ASP A 87 9.58 5.91 -5.18
N SER A 88 8.55 5.06 -5.05
CA SER A 88 8.52 4.06 -3.99
C SER A 88 9.69 3.06 -4.15
N LYS A 89 10.35 2.70 -3.05
CA LYS A 89 11.41 1.69 -3.08
C LYS A 89 10.79 0.30 -3.33
N HIS A 90 9.64 0.05 -2.72
CA HIS A 90 8.92 -1.20 -2.78
C HIS A 90 7.43 -0.95 -2.92
N ILE A 91 6.79 -1.69 -3.82
CA ILE A 91 5.33 -1.85 -3.84
C ILE A 91 5.01 -3.26 -3.34
N LEU A 92 4.28 -3.36 -2.24
CA LEU A 92 3.93 -4.62 -1.60
C LEU A 92 2.42 -4.81 -1.62
N ILE A 93 1.99 -6.03 -1.88
CA ILE A 93 0.58 -6.41 -1.87
C ILE A 93 0.42 -7.58 -0.89
N PRO A 94 -0.38 -7.44 0.18
CA PRO A 94 -0.63 -8.55 1.09
C PRO A 94 -1.35 -9.67 0.35
N ARG A 95 -0.81 -10.89 0.39
CA ARG A 95 -1.44 -12.05 -0.27
C ARG A 95 -2.90 -12.25 0.17
N GLN A 96 -3.19 -11.95 1.43
CA GLN A 96 -4.50 -12.13 2.05
C GLN A 96 -5.51 -11.00 1.76
N GLU A 97 -5.03 -9.82 1.35
CA GLU A 97 -5.87 -8.65 1.02
C GLU A 97 -5.50 -8.13 -0.37
N ARG A 98 -5.43 -9.04 -1.35
CA ARG A 98 -5.11 -8.69 -2.74
C ARG A 98 -6.31 -7.98 -3.39
N PRO A 99 -6.11 -6.86 -4.10
CA PRO A 99 -7.18 -6.25 -4.90
C PRO A 99 -7.71 -7.24 -5.96
N PRO A 100 -9.01 -7.26 -6.28
CA PRO A 100 -9.57 -8.19 -7.26
C PRO A 100 -9.05 -7.95 -8.68
N PHE A 101 -8.68 -6.70 -8.99
CA PHE A 101 -8.11 -6.25 -10.27
C PHE A 101 -6.57 -6.24 -10.26
N LEU A 102 -5.94 -7.21 -9.59
CA LEU A 102 -4.48 -7.25 -9.41
C LEU A 102 -3.72 -7.23 -10.75
N GLU A 103 -4.19 -7.96 -11.75
CA GLU A 103 -3.54 -8.01 -13.06
C GLU A 103 -3.55 -6.65 -13.77
N ASP A 104 -4.70 -5.98 -13.75
CA ASP A 104 -4.84 -4.60 -14.25
C ASP A 104 -3.94 -3.62 -13.51
N LEU A 105 -3.83 -3.76 -12.20
CA LEU A 105 -2.93 -2.95 -11.38
C LEU A 105 -1.45 -3.20 -11.73
N GLU A 106 -1.05 -4.45 -11.95
CA GLU A 106 0.31 -4.79 -12.40
C GLU A 106 0.62 -4.18 -13.77
N ASN A 107 -0.32 -4.27 -14.71
CA ASN A 107 -0.22 -3.67 -16.03
C ASN A 107 -0.13 -2.15 -15.97
N PHE A 108 -0.94 -1.52 -15.12
CA PHE A 108 -0.89 -0.09 -14.84
C PHE A 108 0.47 0.34 -14.29
N LEU A 109 0.96 -0.33 -13.24
CA LEU A 109 2.26 -0.02 -12.61
C LEU A 109 3.41 -0.17 -13.60
N LYS A 110 3.37 -1.21 -14.45
CA LYS A 110 4.34 -1.40 -15.53
C LYS A 110 4.30 -0.26 -16.53
N ARG A 111 3.10 0.16 -16.97
CA ARG A 111 2.92 1.26 -17.95
C ARG A 111 3.45 2.58 -17.43
N ILE A 112 3.27 2.88 -16.14
CA ILE A 112 3.83 4.07 -15.52
C ILE A 112 5.29 3.89 -15.08
N GLN A 113 5.95 2.77 -15.38
CA GLN A 113 7.35 2.49 -15.01
C GLN A 113 7.60 2.52 -13.48
N ALA A 114 6.58 2.15 -12.69
CA ALA A 114 6.72 1.99 -11.26
C ALA A 114 7.39 0.64 -10.91
N PRO A 115 7.94 0.49 -9.69
CA PRO A 115 8.49 -0.77 -9.22
C PRO A 115 7.49 -1.90 -9.36
N ARG A 116 7.97 -3.08 -9.81
CA ARG A 116 7.12 -4.26 -9.91
C ARG A 116 6.55 -4.63 -8.52
N PRO A 117 5.22 -4.75 -8.38
CA PRO A 117 4.64 -5.10 -7.10
C PRO A 117 5.04 -6.52 -6.69
N ARG A 118 5.15 -6.73 -5.37
CA ARG A 118 5.46 -8.04 -4.79
C ARG A 118 4.28 -8.50 -3.93
N VAL A 119 3.70 -9.63 -4.30
CA VAL A 119 2.66 -10.28 -3.49
C VAL A 119 3.32 -11.11 -2.39
N VAL A 120 3.15 -10.69 -1.14
CA VAL A 120 3.88 -11.24 0.02
C VAL A 120 2.94 -11.57 1.17
N PRO A 121 3.22 -12.64 1.95
CA PRO A 121 2.37 -13.00 3.08
C PRO A 121 2.57 -12.02 4.23
N PHE A 122 1.50 -11.45 4.77
CA PHE A 122 1.55 -10.55 5.93
C PHE A 122 0.98 -11.22 7.18
N CYS A 123 1.41 -10.76 8.36
CA CYS A 123 0.73 -11.10 9.60
C CYS A 123 -0.58 -10.32 9.70
N MET A 124 -1.72 -11.02 9.61
CA MET A 124 -3.04 -10.39 9.64
C MET A 124 -3.36 -9.72 10.97
N ASN A 125 -2.82 -10.22 12.09
CA ASN A 125 -2.99 -9.60 13.39
C ASN A 125 -2.27 -8.25 13.47
N CYS A 126 -1.04 -8.17 12.96
CA CYS A 126 -0.35 -6.89 12.83
C CYS A 126 -1.12 -5.93 11.93
N LEU A 127 -1.60 -6.43 10.79
CA LEU A 127 -2.28 -5.62 9.79
C LEU A 127 -3.58 -4.99 10.32
N ARG A 128 -4.35 -5.74 11.12
CA ARG A 128 -5.54 -5.24 11.84
C ARG A 128 -5.22 -4.14 12.85
N GLN A 129 -3.98 -4.06 13.34
CA GLN A 129 -3.49 -3.04 14.26
C GLN A 129 -2.76 -1.90 13.53
N ASP A 130 -2.96 -1.75 12.20
CA ASP A 130 -2.25 -0.81 11.34
C ASP A 130 -0.73 -0.94 11.41
N ARG A 131 -0.25 -2.19 11.60
CA ARG A 131 1.17 -2.52 11.62
C ARG A 131 1.54 -3.46 10.48
N LEU A 132 2.66 -3.17 9.84
CA LEU A 132 3.26 -4.02 8.83
C LEU A 132 4.14 -5.08 9.48
N THR A 133 3.98 -6.33 9.05
CA THR A 133 4.92 -7.42 9.31
C THR A 133 4.87 -8.37 8.13
N VAL A 134 5.95 -8.41 7.35
CA VAL A 134 6.10 -9.35 6.25
C VAL A 134 6.53 -10.68 6.83
N LEU A 135 5.77 -11.73 6.56
CA LEU A 135 6.07 -13.07 7.02
C LEU A 135 7.17 -13.69 6.16
N THR A 136 8.17 -14.20 6.83
CA THR A 136 9.31 -14.93 6.26
C THR A 136 9.50 -16.22 7.04
N ARG A 137 10.33 -17.14 6.54
CA ARG A 137 10.66 -18.37 7.28
C ARG A 137 11.27 -18.11 8.67
N ARG A 138 11.82 -16.91 8.91
CA ARG A 138 12.53 -16.56 10.16
C ARG A 138 11.60 -16.05 11.26
N ASN A 139 10.47 -15.45 10.90
CA ASN A 139 9.56 -14.80 11.85
C ASN A 139 8.13 -15.34 11.79
N ALA A 140 7.83 -16.28 10.88
CA ALA A 140 6.51 -16.89 10.78
C ALA A 140 6.36 -18.09 11.72
N VAL A 141 5.26 -18.10 12.48
CA VAL A 141 4.83 -19.20 13.35
C VAL A 141 3.52 -19.76 12.81
N LYS A 142 3.48 -21.07 12.58
CA LYS A 142 2.26 -21.76 12.14
C LYS A 142 1.42 -22.09 13.38
N VAL A 143 0.27 -21.43 13.51
CA VAL A 143 -0.66 -21.60 14.64
C VAL A 143 -1.68 -22.69 14.33
N SER A 144 -2.11 -22.80 13.07
CA SER A 144 -3.01 -23.86 12.62
C SER A 144 -2.75 -24.22 11.16
N LYS A 145 -3.52 -25.17 10.60
CA LYS A 145 -3.43 -25.54 9.17
C LYS A 145 -3.59 -24.33 8.24
N ASN A 146 -4.40 -23.35 8.63
CA ASN A 146 -4.76 -22.18 7.81
C ASN A 146 -4.27 -20.85 8.40
N GLN A 147 -3.60 -20.86 9.57
CA GLN A 147 -3.20 -19.65 10.27
C GLN A 147 -1.69 -19.61 10.48
N VAL A 148 -1.08 -18.56 9.93
CA VAL A 148 0.32 -18.23 10.13
C VAL A 148 0.39 -16.82 10.70
N LEU A 149 1.03 -16.66 11.85
CA LEU A 149 1.25 -15.38 12.52
C LEU A 149 2.74 -15.05 12.55
N CYS A 150 3.10 -13.82 12.88
CA CYS A 150 4.48 -13.53 13.23
C CYS A 150 4.76 -13.98 14.67
N SER A 151 6.01 -14.20 15.00
CA SER A 151 6.46 -14.59 16.36
C SER A 151 5.96 -13.66 17.46
N ALA A 152 5.78 -12.38 17.18
CA ALA A 152 5.28 -11.39 18.14
C ALA A 152 3.74 -11.33 18.25
N CYS A 153 3.02 -12.14 17.49
CA CYS A 153 1.55 -12.23 17.51
C CYS A 153 1.05 -13.66 17.76
N ALA A 154 1.96 -14.64 17.77
CA ALA A 154 1.68 -16.04 18.04
C ALA A 154 1.45 -16.27 19.55
#